data_AF-A0A953VZW5-F1
#
_entry.id   AF-A0A953VZW5-F1
#
_cell.length_a   1.000
_cell.length_b   1.000
_cell.length_c   1.000
_cell.angle_alpha   90.00
_cell.angle_beta   90.00
_cell.angle_gamma   90.00
#
_symmetry.space_group_name_H-M   'P 1'
#
loop_
_entity.id
_entity.type
_entity.pdbx_description
1 polymer ?
#
loop_
_entity_poly.entity_id
_entity_poly.type
_entity_poly.pdbx_seq_one_letter_code
_entity_poly.pdbx_strand_id
1 'polypeptide(L)'
;MNAPSHSGPVLAADGTPLKKSLNRALRMQKIRALALIAPLLLFILLTFIAPIAEMLMRSVENQIVSDTLPRTVAALHDWDPDGGELPDAAVFDALYEDLFVATEMKAHTRLGSRLNYETVGMSSLFRKSGRAVDKMGELYLDQFKDLDRDWDKDTPWATLMASPDYLAAAERWQADRKAAKAAGHDFSALPPKFSAAPGIADLLPKTTEAYGIFAAFLRSEDDKTVLDDEPWSLVHTALYTDLIAAPDAAIAAYAGPGADRLAAAKAAVAGFETATRKDQFIEADEDWADLDIWRTIRVYSPRYTPGYFLNAVDMQLGADGITAKPEDQQIYLMLFRRTLIMSLAITASCIVLGYPVAWLLANLPMRSANLLMILVLLPFWTSLLVRTSAWKVMLQ
;
A
#
# COMPACT_ATOMS: atom_id res chain seq x y z
N MET A 1 2.51 -58.66 64.61
CA MET A 1 3.60 -57.66 64.69
C MET A 1 3.50 -56.77 63.45
N ASN A 2 3.06 -55.53 63.63
CA ASN A 2 2.95 -54.54 62.54
C ASN A 2 4.32 -53.88 62.32
N ALA A 3 4.85 -53.99 61.10
CA ALA A 3 6.04 -53.25 60.67
C ALA A 3 5.69 -51.76 60.49
N PRO A 4 6.55 -50.82 60.89
CA PRO A 4 6.29 -49.39 60.71
C PRO A 4 6.38 -49.01 59.23
N SER A 5 5.36 -48.30 58.75
CA SER A 5 5.34 -47.69 57.41
C SER A 5 6.26 -46.46 57.38
N HIS A 6 7.40 -46.59 56.70
CA HIS A 6 8.26 -45.44 56.40
C HIS A 6 7.56 -44.51 55.40
N SER A 7 6.96 -43.43 55.92
CA SER A 7 6.32 -42.35 55.18
C SER A 7 7.24 -41.12 55.05
N GLY A 8 8.52 -41.35 54.76
CA GLY A 8 9.49 -40.29 54.45
C GLY A 8 9.68 -40.12 52.94
N PRO A 9 9.95 -38.89 52.44
CA PRO A 9 10.22 -38.68 51.02
C PRO A 9 11.44 -39.50 50.59
N VAL A 10 11.28 -40.36 49.58
CA VAL A 10 12.37 -41.17 49.01
C VAL A 10 13.48 -40.22 48.54
N LEU A 11 14.69 -40.37 49.08
CA LEU A 11 15.85 -39.53 48.78
C LEU A 11 16.76 -40.22 47.76
N ALA A 12 17.43 -39.45 46.91
CA ALA A 12 18.51 -39.94 46.06
C ALA A 12 19.80 -40.14 46.88
N ALA A 13 20.82 -40.77 46.30
CA ALA A 13 22.09 -41.10 46.96
C ALA A 13 22.86 -39.90 47.55
N ASP A 14 22.46 -38.68 47.19
CA ASP A 14 23.03 -37.40 47.64
C ASP A 14 22.18 -36.67 48.71
N GLY A 15 21.13 -37.31 49.23
CA GLY A 15 20.24 -36.75 50.25
C GLY A 15 19.17 -35.78 49.71
N THR A 16 19.10 -35.56 48.39
CA THR A 16 18.05 -34.72 47.81
C THR A 16 16.76 -35.51 47.57
N PRO A 17 15.56 -34.91 47.71
CA PRO A 17 14.31 -35.61 47.42
C PRO A 17 14.28 -36.12 45.97
N LEU A 18 14.03 -37.42 45.78
CA LEU A 18 14.10 -38.12 44.49
C LEU A 18 13.26 -37.44 43.40
N LYS A 19 12.10 -36.87 43.76
CA LYS A 19 11.26 -36.11 42.82
C LYS A 19 11.98 -34.87 42.25
N LYS A 20 12.82 -34.20 43.04
CA LYS A 20 13.54 -32.98 42.64
C LYS A 20 14.72 -33.31 41.73
N SER A 21 15.48 -34.36 42.05
CA SER A 21 16.57 -34.83 41.19
C SER A 21 16.05 -35.43 39.88
N LEU A 22 14.95 -36.21 39.92
CA LEU A 22 14.29 -36.76 38.74
C LEU A 22 13.76 -35.65 37.83
N ASN A 23 13.09 -34.63 38.37
CA ASN A 23 12.60 -33.49 37.57
C ASN A 23 13.74 -32.67 36.93
N ARG A 24 14.89 -32.54 37.60
CA ARG A 24 16.07 -31.87 37.05
C ARG A 24 16.69 -32.68 35.90
N ALA A 25 16.84 -34.00 36.10
CA ALA A 25 17.33 -34.91 35.07
C ALA A 25 16.39 -34.93 33.84
N LEU A 26 15.08 -35.01 34.07
CA LEU A 26 14.06 -34.94 33.02
C LEU A 26 14.07 -33.61 32.26
N ARG A 27 14.26 -32.47 32.92
CA ARG A 27 14.42 -31.17 32.25
C ARG A 27 15.65 -31.14 31.35
N MET A 28 16.80 -31.63 31.83
CA MET A 28 18.03 -31.67 31.04
C MET A 28 17.88 -32.59 29.82
N GLN A 29 17.19 -33.72 29.97
CA GLN A 29 16.91 -34.62 28.87
C GLN A 29 15.95 -34.00 27.84
N LYS A 30 14.90 -33.30 28.29
CA LYS A 30 13.98 -32.53 27.42
C LYS A 30 14.68 -31.38 26.69
N ILE A 31 15.55 -30.63 27.37
CA ILE A 31 16.32 -29.55 26.75
C ILE A 31 17.28 -30.10 25.70
N ARG A 32 17.97 -31.23 25.97
CA ARG A 32 18.81 -31.88 24.95
C ARG A 32 18.01 -32.37 23.74
N ALA A 33 16.84 -32.97 23.97
CA ALA A 33 15.96 -33.39 22.89
C ALA A 33 15.45 -32.20 22.06
N LEU A 34 15.05 -31.11 22.71
CA LEU A 34 14.67 -29.86 22.05
C LEU A 34 15.85 -29.24 21.30
N ALA A 35 17.06 -29.23 21.86
CA ALA A 35 18.25 -28.69 21.22
C ALA A 35 18.65 -29.46 19.95
N LEU A 36 18.42 -30.77 19.92
CA LEU A 36 18.65 -31.60 18.73
C LEU A 36 17.63 -31.33 17.62
N ILE A 37 16.39 -30.95 17.97
CA ILE A 37 15.30 -30.67 17.01
C ILE A 37 15.26 -29.18 16.64
N ALA A 38 15.81 -28.31 17.49
CA ALA A 38 15.77 -26.86 17.34
C ALA A 38 16.29 -26.35 15.99
N PRO A 39 17.39 -26.87 15.38
CA PRO A 39 17.85 -26.41 14.08
C PRO A 39 16.82 -26.66 12.97
N LEU A 40 16.17 -27.83 12.96
CA LEU A 40 15.12 -28.15 12.01
C LEU A 40 13.88 -27.29 12.24
N LEU A 41 13.50 -27.11 13.51
CA LEU A 41 12.34 -26.29 13.88
C LEU A 41 12.56 -24.80 13.52
N LEU A 42 13.75 -24.26 13.79
CA LEU A 42 14.15 -22.91 13.38
C LEU A 42 14.18 -22.78 11.86
N PHE A 43 14.70 -23.77 11.14
CA PHE A 43 14.67 -23.78 9.68
C PHE A 43 13.24 -23.69 9.15
N ILE A 44 12.30 -24.50 9.66
CA ILE A 44 10.89 -24.44 9.25
C ILE A 44 10.25 -23.11 9.64
N LEU A 45 10.53 -22.61 10.85
CA LEU A 45 10.02 -21.31 11.30
C LEU A 45 10.49 -20.17 10.38
N LEU A 46 11.76 -20.17 9.99
CA LEU A 46 12.34 -19.09 9.18
C LEU A 46 12.04 -19.21 7.68
N THR A 47 11.91 -20.43 7.14
CA THR A 47 11.75 -20.64 5.69
C THR A 47 10.30 -20.83 5.25
N PHE A 48 9.42 -21.30 6.14
CA PHE A 48 8.01 -21.51 5.83
C PHE A 48 7.12 -20.58 6.64
N ILE A 49 7.22 -20.59 7.97
CA ILE A 49 6.26 -19.84 8.81
C ILE A 49 6.46 -18.34 8.70
N ALA A 50 7.71 -17.84 8.76
CA ALA A 50 8.00 -16.41 8.67
C ALA A 50 7.60 -15.82 7.31
N PRO A 51 7.94 -16.41 6.15
CA PRO A 51 7.49 -15.90 4.86
C PRO A 51 5.98 -15.98 4.67
N ILE A 52 5.30 -17.02 5.20
CA ILE A 52 3.83 -17.09 5.17
C ILE A 52 3.24 -15.97 6.02
N ALA A 53 3.76 -15.74 7.22
CA ALA A 53 3.31 -14.65 8.08
C ALA A 53 3.56 -13.28 7.42
N GLU A 54 4.71 -13.09 6.79
CA GLU A 54 5.05 -11.88 6.04
C GLU A 54 4.11 -11.68 4.84
N MET A 55 3.86 -12.72 4.05
CA MET A 55 2.88 -12.67 2.94
C MET A 55 1.47 -12.37 3.43
N LEU A 56 1.07 -12.93 4.58
CA LEU A 56 -0.23 -12.64 5.19
C LEU A 56 -0.31 -11.17 5.63
N MET A 57 0.73 -10.62 6.27
CA MET A 57 0.77 -9.21 6.67
C MET A 57 0.83 -8.27 5.46
N ARG A 58 1.55 -8.64 4.41
CA ARG A 58 1.64 -7.86 3.17
C ARG A 58 0.31 -7.78 2.42
N SER A 59 -0.57 -8.77 2.58
CA SER A 59 -1.93 -8.70 2.02
C SER A 59 -2.83 -7.68 2.74
N VAL A 60 -2.40 -7.20 3.92
CA VAL A 60 -3.11 -6.27 4.81
C VAL A 60 -2.53 -4.84 4.70
N GLU A 61 -1.30 -4.73 4.20
CA GLU A 61 -0.67 -3.47 3.82
C GLU A 61 -1.22 -2.99 2.47
N ASN A 62 -2.26 -2.17 2.49
CA ASN A 62 -2.74 -1.48 1.30
C ASN A 62 -2.37 0.01 1.38
N GLN A 63 -1.11 0.30 1.07
CA GLN A 63 -0.55 1.66 1.11
C GLN A 63 -0.97 2.50 -0.10
N ILE A 64 -1.82 1.99 -1.01
CA ILE A 64 -2.13 2.70 -2.26
C ILE A 64 -2.73 4.08 -2.03
N VAL A 65 -3.55 4.28 -1.00
CA VAL A 65 -4.13 5.60 -0.68
C VAL A 65 -3.05 6.53 -0.17
N SER A 66 -2.25 6.09 0.81
CA SER A 66 -1.16 6.91 1.37
C SER A 66 -0.01 7.18 0.40
N ASP A 67 0.26 6.27 -0.54
CA ASP A 67 1.31 6.40 -1.54
C ASP A 67 0.87 7.31 -2.70
N THR A 68 -0.43 7.29 -3.03
CA THR A 68 -0.98 8.10 -4.12
C THR A 68 -1.41 9.48 -3.64
N LEU A 69 -1.92 9.60 -2.41
CA LEU A 69 -2.45 10.82 -1.82
C LEU A 69 -1.76 11.18 -0.47
N PRO A 70 -0.43 11.29 -0.41
CA PRO A 70 0.29 11.48 0.85
C PRO A 70 -0.07 12.78 1.59
N ARG A 71 -0.24 13.91 0.89
CA ARG A 71 -0.59 15.21 1.50
C ARG A 71 -2.04 15.21 1.96
N THR A 72 -2.93 14.65 1.14
CA THR A 72 -4.37 14.56 1.43
C THR A 72 -4.60 13.72 2.66
N VAL A 73 -3.92 12.57 2.79
CA VAL A 73 -3.99 11.71 3.97
C VAL A 73 -3.50 12.42 5.23
N ALA A 74 -2.45 13.23 5.12
CA ALA A 74 -1.95 14.02 6.24
C ALA A 74 -2.95 15.12 6.64
N ALA A 75 -3.53 15.84 5.69
CA ALA A 75 -4.54 16.87 5.94
C ALA A 75 -5.85 16.31 6.50
N LEU A 76 -6.26 15.12 6.03
CA LEU A 76 -7.44 14.40 6.53
C LEU A 76 -7.26 13.87 7.96
N HIS A 77 -6.06 13.98 8.55
CA HIS A 77 -5.82 13.49 9.90
C HIS A 77 -6.72 14.18 10.95
N ASP A 78 -6.93 15.47 10.80
CA ASP A 78 -7.60 16.30 11.79
C ASP A 78 -9.08 16.52 11.48
N TRP A 79 -9.56 16.03 10.33
CA TRP A 79 -10.97 16.10 9.94
C TRP A 79 -11.81 15.09 10.72
N ASP A 80 -12.97 15.54 11.22
CA ASP A 80 -13.96 14.71 11.91
C ASP A 80 -14.97 14.10 10.92
N PRO A 81 -14.92 12.78 10.64
CA PRO A 81 -15.83 12.12 9.71
C PRO A 81 -17.28 12.07 10.20
N ASP A 82 -17.52 12.22 11.50
CA ASP A 82 -18.86 12.15 12.12
C ASP A 82 -19.49 13.55 12.27
N GLY A 83 -18.71 14.60 12.06
CA GLY A 83 -19.16 16.00 12.20
C GLY A 83 -20.20 16.45 11.17
N GLY A 84 -20.39 15.69 10.09
CA GLY A 84 -21.38 15.99 9.03
C GLY A 84 -20.98 17.14 8.10
N GLU A 85 -19.75 17.65 8.23
CA GLU A 85 -19.20 18.71 7.38
C GLU A 85 -18.12 18.14 6.46
N LEU A 86 -18.08 18.66 5.22
CA LEU A 86 -17.02 18.33 4.27
C LEU A 86 -15.65 18.75 4.83
N PRO A 87 -14.55 18.12 4.38
CA PRO A 87 -13.22 18.56 4.75
C PRO A 87 -12.96 20.02 4.42
N ASP A 88 -12.01 20.61 5.15
CA ASP A 88 -11.63 22.00 4.99
C ASP A 88 -10.93 22.27 3.65
N ALA A 89 -10.73 23.55 3.33
CA ALA A 89 -10.08 23.95 2.08
C ALA A 89 -8.66 23.36 1.94
N ALA A 90 -7.93 23.20 3.05
CA ALA A 90 -6.58 22.67 3.05
C ALA A 90 -6.55 21.20 2.58
N VAL A 91 -7.55 20.40 2.92
CA VAL A 91 -7.69 19.03 2.40
C VAL A 91 -7.92 19.02 0.89
N PHE A 92 -8.75 19.93 0.36
CA PHE A 92 -8.98 20.02 -1.09
C PHE A 92 -7.73 20.53 -1.84
N ASP A 93 -6.97 21.46 -1.26
CA ASP A 93 -5.68 21.90 -1.81
C ASP A 93 -4.67 20.74 -1.86
N ALA A 94 -4.58 19.97 -0.77
CA ALA A 94 -3.73 18.78 -0.71
C ALA A 94 -4.16 17.69 -1.71
N LEU A 95 -5.48 17.50 -1.87
CA LEU A 95 -6.04 16.60 -2.88
C LEU A 95 -5.67 17.03 -4.30
N TYR A 96 -5.74 18.33 -4.59
CA TYR A 96 -5.33 18.87 -5.89
C TYR A 96 -3.86 18.53 -6.19
N GLU A 97 -2.95 18.85 -5.28
CA GLU A 97 -1.51 18.60 -5.48
C GLU A 97 -1.20 17.11 -5.68
N ASP A 98 -1.75 16.25 -4.82
CA ASP A 98 -1.51 14.81 -4.91
C ASP A 98 -2.15 14.21 -6.16
N LEU A 99 -3.39 14.59 -6.49
CA LEU A 99 -4.11 14.02 -7.62
C LEU A 99 -3.53 14.50 -8.96
N PHE A 100 -2.99 15.73 -9.01
CA PHE A 100 -2.23 16.22 -10.16
C PHE A 100 -1.03 15.30 -10.42
N VAL A 101 -0.17 15.10 -9.42
CA VAL A 101 1.02 14.23 -9.55
C VAL A 101 0.61 12.78 -9.84
N ALA A 102 -0.43 12.26 -9.19
CA ALA A 102 -0.96 10.93 -9.46
C ALA A 102 -1.56 10.79 -10.86
N THR A 103 -1.97 11.90 -11.48
CA THR A 103 -2.44 11.93 -12.87
C THR A 103 -1.29 11.78 -13.84
N GLU A 104 -0.24 12.58 -13.67
CA GLU A 104 1.00 12.50 -14.45
C GLU A 104 1.65 11.11 -14.34
N MET A 105 1.71 10.56 -13.12
CA MET A 105 2.22 9.20 -12.85
C MET A 105 1.24 8.07 -13.24
N LYS A 106 0.06 8.39 -13.77
CA LYS A 106 -1.02 7.43 -14.13
C LYS A 106 -1.45 6.51 -12.97
N ALA A 107 -1.25 6.94 -11.73
CA ALA A 107 -1.58 6.21 -10.50
C ALA A 107 -3.05 6.39 -10.06
N HIS A 108 -3.65 7.55 -10.36
CA HIS A 108 -5.01 7.90 -9.92
C HIS A 108 -6.09 6.88 -10.34
N THR A 109 -6.00 6.30 -11.54
CA THR A 109 -6.97 5.31 -12.02
C THR A 109 -6.90 3.99 -11.24
N ARG A 110 -5.70 3.60 -10.81
CA ARG A 110 -5.48 2.41 -9.98
C ARG A 110 -6.06 2.63 -8.59
N LEU A 111 -5.84 3.80 -8.00
CA LEU A 111 -6.44 4.21 -6.73
C LEU A 111 -7.97 4.18 -6.80
N GLY A 112 -8.56 4.85 -7.79
CA GLY A 112 -10.01 4.86 -7.98
C GLY A 112 -10.60 3.47 -8.20
N SER A 113 -9.88 2.58 -8.92
CA SER A 113 -10.30 1.18 -9.08
C SER A 113 -10.26 0.41 -7.76
N ARG A 114 -9.26 0.64 -6.91
CA ARG A 114 -9.17 -0.01 -5.60
C ARG A 114 -10.26 0.46 -4.65
N LEU A 115 -10.52 1.76 -4.59
CA LEU A 115 -11.57 2.32 -3.71
C LEU A 115 -12.98 1.98 -4.21
N ASN A 116 -13.13 1.65 -5.51
CA ASN A 116 -14.42 1.23 -6.06
C ASN A 116 -14.93 -0.13 -5.55
N TYR A 117 -14.06 -0.95 -4.96
CA TYR A 117 -14.50 -2.16 -4.27
C TYR A 117 -15.24 -1.84 -2.96
N GLU A 118 -15.03 -0.64 -2.42
CA GLU A 118 -15.55 -0.19 -1.13
C GLU A 118 -16.74 0.77 -1.32
N THR A 119 -16.62 1.71 -2.26
CA THR A 119 -17.68 2.66 -2.60
C THR A 119 -17.86 2.72 -4.12
N VAL A 120 -19.05 2.37 -4.60
CA VAL A 120 -19.40 2.42 -6.02
C VAL A 120 -19.29 3.86 -6.53
N GLY A 121 -18.67 4.07 -7.69
CA GLY A 121 -18.53 5.40 -8.30
C GLY A 121 -17.10 5.95 -8.24
N MET A 122 -16.30 5.52 -7.26
CA MET A 122 -14.90 5.97 -7.07
C MET A 122 -14.03 5.83 -8.32
N SER A 123 -14.25 4.77 -9.11
CA SER A 123 -13.55 4.57 -10.38
C SER A 123 -13.82 5.64 -11.42
N SER A 124 -15.07 6.14 -11.49
CA SER A 124 -15.46 7.20 -12.41
C SER A 124 -14.99 8.55 -11.87
N LEU A 125 -15.21 8.78 -10.57
CA LEU A 125 -14.83 9.99 -9.85
C LEU A 125 -13.35 10.32 -10.05
N PHE A 126 -12.44 9.39 -9.74
CA PHE A 126 -11.01 9.62 -9.90
C PHE A 126 -10.59 9.83 -11.36
N ARG A 127 -11.24 9.15 -12.33
CA ARG A 127 -10.96 9.34 -13.76
C ARG A 127 -11.39 10.71 -14.26
N LYS A 128 -12.56 11.21 -13.85
CA LYS A 128 -13.03 12.55 -14.20
C LYS A 128 -12.17 13.61 -13.54
N SER A 129 -11.87 13.43 -12.26
CA SER A 129 -11.01 14.32 -11.48
C SER A 129 -9.60 14.42 -12.08
N GLY A 130 -9.00 13.30 -12.50
CA GLY A 130 -7.71 13.32 -13.20
C GLY A 130 -7.72 14.16 -14.49
N ARG A 131 -8.83 14.19 -15.24
CA ARG A 131 -8.95 15.08 -16.42
C ARG A 131 -9.20 16.54 -16.05
N ALA A 132 -9.69 16.80 -14.84
CA ALA A 132 -10.05 18.13 -14.38
C ALA A 132 -8.88 18.83 -13.70
N VAL A 133 -8.04 18.13 -12.93
CA VAL A 133 -6.91 18.73 -12.20
C VAL A 133 -5.92 19.45 -13.11
N ASP A 134 -5.71 18.98 -14.33
CA ASP A 134 -4.88 19.67 -15.31
C ASP A 134 -5.44 21.08 -15.62
N LYS A 135 -6.72 21.14 -15.97
CA LYS A 135 -7.48 22.38 -16.24
C LYS A 135 -7.59 23.30 -15.03
N MET A 136 -7.70 22.73 -13.83
CA MET A 136 -7.75 23.50 -12.59
C MET A 136 -6.46 24.31 -12.38
N GLY A 137 -5.31 23.82 -12.85
CA GLY A 137 -4.06 24.57 -12.82
C GLY A 137 -3.96 25.63 -13.93
N GLU A 138 -4.64 25.43 -15.06
CA GLU A 138 -4.61 26.37 -16.20
C GLU A 138 -5.08 27.78 -15.82
N LEU A 139 -6.01 27.91 -14.86
CA LEU A 139 -6.50 29.21 -14.37
C LEU A 139 -5.37 30.19 -13.99
N TYR A 140 -4.35 29.73 -13.27
CA TYR A 140 -3.24 30.58 -12.88
C TYR A 140 -2.18 30.68 -13.97
N LEU A 141 -1.94 29.58 -14.71
CA LEU A 141 -1.02 29.56 -15.84
C LEU A 141 -1.40 30.62 -16.89
N ASP A 142 -2.66 30.68 -17.30
CA ASP A 142 -3.14 31.62 -18.31
C ASP A 142 -2.96 33.08 -17.88
N GLN A 143 -3.24 33.40 -16.61
CA GLN A 143 -3.06 34.75 -16.08
C GLN A 143 -1.58 35.15 -15.97
N PHE A 144 -0.69 34.20 -15.62
CA PHE A 144 0.75 34.45 -15.68
C PHE A 144 1.22 34.63 -17.13
N LYS A 145 0.72 33.83 -18.08
CA LYS A 145 1.02 33.96 -19.51
C LYS A 145 0.61 35.28 -20.11
N ASP A 146 -0.54 35.80 -19.70
CA ASP A 146 -1.04 37.10 -20.13
C ASP A 146 -0.18 38.25 -19.60
N LEU A 147 0.43 38.08 -18.42
CA LEU A 147 1.38 39.03 -17.86
C LEU A 147 2.73 38.99 -18.58
N ASP A 148 3.30 37.79 -18.76
CA ASP A 148 4.54 37.54 -19.46
C ASP A 148 4.53 36.13 -20.07
N ARG A 149 4.70 36.06 -21.40
CA ARG A 149 4.67 34.79 -22.14
C ARG A 149 5.80 33.85 -21.75
N ASP A 150 6.86 34.36 -21.14
CA ASP A 150 7.97 33.54 -20.65
C ASP A 150 7.61 32.68 -19.43
N TRP A 151 6.44 32.90 -18.80
CA TRP A 151 5.92 31.98 -17.77
C TRP A 151 5.48 30.63 -18.35
N ASP A 152 5.33 30.49 -19.66
CA ASP A 152 4.98 29.22 -20.32
C ASP A 152 6.17 28.62 -21.06
N LYS A 153 7.40 28.99 -20.67
CA LYS A 153 8.61 28.60 -21.38
C LYS A 153 9.57 27.90 -20.42
N ASP A 154 10.14 26.81 -20.91
CA ASP A 154 11.11 25.94 -20.23
C ASP A 154 12.34 26.71 -19.72
N THR A 155 13.06 27.39 -20.61
CA THR A 155 14.35 28.03 -20.34
C THR A 155 14.23 29.18 -19.34
N PRO A 156 13.26 30.11 -19.46
CA PRO A 156 13.10 31.17 -18.47
C PRO A 156 12.71 30.65 -17.08
N TRP A 157 11.97 29.55 -16.98
CA TRP A 157 11.67 28.89 -15.71
C TRP A 157 12.89 28.17 -15.13
N ALA A 158 13.61 27.43 -15.95
CA ALA A 158 14.84 26.74 -15.55
C ALA A 158 15.89 27.73 -15.04
N THR A 159 16.01 28.90 -15.68
CA THR A 159 16.94 29.96 -15.28
C THR A 159 16.57 30.56 -13.90
N LEU A 160 15.28 30.68 -13.60
CA LEU A 160 14.79 31.16 -12.30
C LEU A 160 14.97 30.10 -11.19
N MET A 161 14.60 28.86 -11.48
CA MET A 161 14.44 27.82 -10.45
C MET A 161 15.67 26.95 -10.24
N ALA A 162 16.52 26.76 -11.24
CA ALA A 162 17.63 25.81 -11.18
C ALA A 162 18.97 26.47 -10.84
N SER A 163 19.83 25.74 -10.12
CA SER A 163 21.19 26.19 -9.85
C SER A 163 22.03 26.27 -11.14
N PRO A 164 23.02 27.19 -11.22
CA PRO A 164 23.93 27.26 -12.36
C PRO A 164 24.65 25.94 -12.67
N ASP A 165 25.04 25.19 -11.62
CA ASP A 165 25.70 23.89 -11.77
C ASP A 165 24.80 22.85 -12.45
N TYR A 166 23.51 22.84 -12.09
CA TYR A 166 22.53 21.97 -12.75
C TYR A 166 22.33 22.37 -14.21
N LEU A 167 22.16 23.67 -14.51
CA LEU A 167 21.93 24.15 -15.87
C LEU A 167 23.10 23.74 -16.80
N ALA A 168 24.34 23.97 -16.36
CA ALA A 168 25.52 23.56 -17.11
C ALA A 168 25.59 22.04 -17.32
N ALA A 169 25.20 21.24 -16.33
CA ALA A 169 25.13 19.78 -16.44
C ALA A 169 24.01 19.32 -17.39
N ALA A 170 22.85 19.97 -17.35
CA ALA A 170 21.69 19.66 -18.19
C ALA A 170 21.98 19.98 -19.67
N GLU A 171 22.53 21.15 -19.96
CA GLU A 171 22.95 21.54 -21.31
C GLU A 171 23.98 20.56 -21.89
N ARG A 172 24.99 20.19 -21.08
CA ARG A 172 25.99 19.19 -21.49
C ARG A 172 25.34 17.84 -21.79
N TRP A 173 24.45 17.38 -20.92
CA TRP A 173 23.76 16.12 -21.09
C TRP A 173 22.89 16.10 -22.35
N GLN A 174 22.15 17.18 -22.64
CA GLN A 174 21.37 17.34 -23.87
C GLN A 174 22.27 17.34 -25.12
N ALA A 175 23.43 18.02 -25.05
CA ALA A 175 24.41 18.05 -26.14
C ALA A 175 24.99 16.65 -26.41
N ASP A 176 25.37 15.92 -25.36
CA ASP A 176 25.90 14.55 -25.45
C ASP A 176 24.84 13.59 -26.02
N ARG A 177 23.58 13.70 -25.56
CA ARG A 177 22.44 12.93 -26.09
C ARG A 177 22.21 13.21 -27.58
N LYS A 178 22.24 14.48 -27.97
CA LYS A 178 22.06 14.91 -29.36
C LYS A 178 23.20 14.41 -30.24
N ALA A 179 24.43 14.45 -29.76
CA ALA A 179 25.60 13.94 -30.46
C ALA A 179 25.53 12.41 -30.64
N ALA A 180 25.17 11.66 -29.59
CA ALA A 180 24.98 10.22 -29.66
C ALA A 180 23.89 9.84 -30.67
N LYS A 181 22.73 10.52 -30.63
CA LYS A 181 21.64 10.34 -31.60
C LYS A 181 22.10 10.64 -33.04
N ALA A 182 22.85 11.72 -33.26
CA ALA A 182 23.39 12.06 -34.57
C ALA A 182 24.41 11.03 -35.09
N ALA A 183 25.16 10.38 -34.18
CA ALA A 183 26.08 9.30 -34.50
C ALA A 183 25.40 7.91 -34.63
N GLY A 184 24.09 7.81 -34.36
CA GLY A 184 23.38 6.53 -34.35
C GLY A 184 23.77 5.61 -33.17
N HIS A 185 24.30 6.17 -32.09
CA HIS A 185 24.67 5.44 -30.88
C HIS A 185 23.56 5.48 -29.83
N ASP A 186 23.46 4.43 -29.03
CA ASP A 186 22.61 4.39 -27.85
C ASP A 186 23.13 5.37 -26.77
N PHE A 187 22.22 5.96 -26.02
CA PHE A 187 22.52 6.94 -24.98
C PHE A 187 21.76 6.60 -23.70
N SER A 188 22.46 6.00 -22.75
CA SER A 188 21.90 5.47 -21.50
C SER A 188 22.28 6.27 -20.26
N ALA A 189 22.97 7.40 -20.43
CA ALA A 189 23.32 8.27 -19.32
C ALA A 189 22.06 8.94 -18.77
N LEU A 190 21.83 8.82 -17.46
CA LEU A 190 20.68 9.44 -16.81
C LEU A 190 20.81 10.98 -16.80
N PRO A 191 19.70 11.73 -16.94
CA PRO A 191 19.72 13.17 -16.75
C PRO A 191 20.25 13.56 -15.34
N PRO A 192 20.89 14.73 -15.20
CA PRO A 192 21.37 15.21 -13.91
C PRO A 192 20.22 15.36 -12.91
N LYS A 193 20.50 15.14 -11.62
CA LYS A 193 19.52 15.38 -10.56
C LYS A 193 19.33 16.87 -10.37
N PHE A 194 18.07 17.32 -10.33
CA PHE A 194 17.72 18.73 -10.10
C PHE A 194 18.28 19.27 -8.79
N SER A 195 18.78 20.51 -8.85
CA SER A 195 19.14 21.32 -7.69
C SER A 195 18.66 22.75 -7.90
N ALA A 196 17.97 23.29 -6.88
CA ALA A 196 17.35 24.60 -6.95
C ALA A 196 18.38 25.74 -6.88
N ALA A 197 18.03 26.89 -7.44
CA ALA A 197 18.85 28.11 -7.35
C ALA A 197 19.03 28.55 -5.88
N PRO A 198 20.20 29.11 -5.50
CA PRO A 198 20.41 29.60 -4.13
C PRO A 198 19.35 30.62 -3.70
N GLY A 199 18.75 30.40 -2.53
CA GLY A 199 17.74 31.29 -1.94
C GLY A 199 16.34 31.21 -2.54
N ILE A 200 16.13 30.52 -3.67
CA ILE A 200 14.79 30.40 -4.26
C ILE A 200 13.86 29.52 -3.43
N ALA A 201 14.40 28.48 -2.78
CA ALA A 201 13.64 27.58 -1.91
C ALA A 201 13.09 28.30 -0.67
N ASP A 202 13.80 29.31 -0.17
CA ASP A 202 13.35 30.12 0.97
C ASP A 202 12.32 31.18 0.53
N LEU A 203 12.47 31.69 -0.69
CA LEU A 203 11.58 32.72 -1.25
C LEU A 203 10.26 32.14 -1.76
N LEU A 204 10.31 31.00 -2.45
CA LEU A 204 9.21 30.33 -3.13
C LEU A 204 9.22 28.84 -2.76
N PRO A 205 8.91 28.49 -1.50
CA PRO A 205 9.03 27.12 -1.01
C PRO A 205 8.10 26.14 -1.73
N LYS A 206 6.83 26.47 -1.95
CA LYS A 206 5.89 25.57 -2.63
C LYS A 206 6.22 25.42 -4.10
N THR A 207 6.60 26.51 -4.76
CA THR A 207 7.01 26.53 -6.17
C THR A 207 8.25 25.67 -6.36
N THR A 208 9.21 25.76 -5.45
CA THR A 208 10.44 24.95 -5.49
C THR A 208 10.13 23.48 -5.29
N GLU A 209 9.22 23.13 -4.39
CA GLU A 209 8.75 21.75 -4.22
C GLU A 209 8.08 21.22 -5.49
N ALA A 210 7.07 21.93 -6.03
CA ALA A 210 6.34 21.54 -7.23
C ALA A 210 7.27 21.41 -8.45
N TYR A 211 8.18 22.37 -8.66
CA TYR A 211 9.17 22.34 -9.75
C TYR A 211 10.17 21.20 -9.58
N GLY A 212 10.55 20.87 -8.34
CA GLY A 212 11.39 19.73 -8.02
C GLY A 212 10.72 18.39 -8.34
N ILE A 213 9.40 18.26 -8.10
CA ILE A 213 8.62 17.07 -8.45
C ILE A 213 8.51 16.94 -9.97
N PHE A 214 8.21 18.03 -10.68
CA PHE A 214 8.22 18.08 -12.14
C PHE A 214 9.59 17.65 -12.71
N ALA A 215 10.69 18.19 -12.17
CA ALA A 215 12.03 17.82 -12.61
C ALA A 215 12.37 16.35 -12.32
N ALA A 216 11.87 15.80 -11.21
CA ALA A 216 12.04 14.38 -10.89
C ALA A 216 11.26 13.49 -11.87
N PHE A 217 10.03 13.87 -12.23
CA PHE A 217 9.21 13.19 -13.23
C PHE A 217 9.91 13.16 -14.59
N LEU A 218 10.36 14.32 -15.10
CA LEU A 218 11.06 14.41 -16.38
C LEU A 218 12.28 13.48 -16.42
N ARG A 219 13.00 13.38 -15.30
CA ARG A 219 14.17 12.52 -15.18
C ARG A 219 13.82 11.03 -15.12
N SER A 220 12.72 10.64 -14.48
CA SER A 220 12.39 9.22 -14.24
C SER A 220 11.52 8.59 -15.32
N GLU A 221 10.58 9.36 -15.88
CA GLU A 221 9.58 8.84 -16.82
C GLU A 221 9.91 9.18 -18.27
N ASP A 222 10.57 10.32 -18.52
CA ASP A 222 10.69 10.89 -19.87
C ASP A 222 12.12 10.94 -20.43
N ASP A 223 13.14 10.62 -19.63
CA ASP A 223 14.55 10.85 -19.95
C ASP A 223 14.78 12.27 -20.49
N LYS A 224 14.35 13.26 -19.70
CA LYS A 224 14.41 14.70 -20.00
C LYS A 224 14.97 15.49 -18.79
N THR A 225 15.28 16.75 -19.06
CA THR A 225 15.63 17.78 -18.08
C THR A 225 14.59 18.89 -18.11
N VAL A 226 14.61 19.80 -17.14
CA VAL A 226 13.70 20.96 -17.14
C VAL A 226 13.96 21.98 -18.27
N LEU A 227 14.97 21.74 -19.10
CA LEU A 227 15.26 22.48 -20.33
C LEU A 227 14.60 21.86 -21.58
N ASP A 228 13.84 20.76 -21.41
CA ASP A 228 13.20 20.04 -22.52
C ASP A 228 11.68 20.22 -22.55
N ASP A 229 11.07 20.69 -21.47
CA ASP A 229 9.61 20.72 -21.33
C ASP A 229 9.11 21.91 -20.49
N GLU A 230 7.90 22.36 -20.81
CA GLU A 230 7.23 23.46 -20.12
C GLU A 230 6.73 22.99 -18.73
N PRO A 231 6.85 23.81 -17.67
CA PRO A 231 6.46 23.37 -16.34
C PRO A 231 4.97 23.17 -16.22
N TRP A 232 4.59 22.14 -15.45
CA TRP A 232 3.20 21.83 -15.15
C TRP A 232 2.41 23.02 -14.60
N SER A 233 1.10 23.04 -14.86
CA SER A 233 0.19 24.06 -14.31
C SER A 233 0.13 24.04 -12.77
N LEU A 234 0.49 22.91 -12.14
CA LEU A 234 0.74 22.80 -10.70
C LEU A 234 1.83 23.78 -10.20
N VAL A 235 2.91 23.97 -10.96
CA VAL A 235 4.00 24.91 -10.62
C VAL A 235 3.47 26.33 -10.55
N HIS A 236 2.56 26.70 -11.46
CA HIS A 236 1.96 28.02 -11.53
C HIS A 236 0.99 28.28 -10.38
N THR A 237 0.22 27.27 -9.99
CA THR A 237 -0.59 27.33 -8.76
C THR A 237 0.30 27.55 -7.53
N ALA A 238 1.42 26.82 -7.44
CA ALA A 238 2.36 26.95 -6.34
C ALA A 238 3.01 28.35 -6.32
N LEU A 239 3.36 28.89 -7.49
CA LEU A 239 3.86 30.26 -7.66
C LEU A 239 2.87 31.30 -7.17
N TYR A 240 1.61 31.20 -7.59
CA TYR A 240 0.55 32.08 -7.10
C TYR A 240 0.47 32.04 -5.56
N THR A 241 0.48 30.83 -4.98
CA THR A 241 0.37 30.65 -3.53
C THR A 241 1.56 31.27 -2.78
N ASP A 242 2.78 31.04 -3.24
CA ASP A 242 3.98 31.64 -2.65
C ASP A 242 3.99 33.16 -2.81
N LEU A 243 3.61 33.68 -3.99
CA LEU A 243 3.58 35.12 -4.24
C LEU A 243 2.51 35.83 -3.42
N ILE A 244 1.35 35.22 -3.16
CA ILE A 244 0.35 35.79 -2.25
C ILE A 244 0.88 35.81 -0.80
N ALA A 245 1.55 34.73 -0.36
CA ALA A 245 2.05 34.61 1.01
C ALA A 245 3.32 35.43 1.28
N ALA A 246 4.18 35.63 0.28
CA ALA A 246 5.47 36.27 0.44
C ALA A 246 5.33 37.79 0.69
N PRO A 247 6.08 38.38 1.65
CA PRO A 247 6.12 39.83 1.81
C PRO A 247 6.67 40.54 0.56
N ASP A 248 6.09 41.68 0.18
CA ASP A 248 6.54 42.48 -0.98
C ASP A 248 8.04 42.79 -0.91
N ALA A 249 8.55 43.12 0.28
CA ALA A 249 9.95 43.42 0.50
C ALA A 249 10.88 42.22 0.25
N ALA A 250 10.41 40.99 0.49
CA ALA A 250 11.20 39.78 0.25
C ALA A 250 11.37 39.54 -1.25
N ILE A 251 10.29 39.68 -2.03
CA ILE A 251 10.34 39.59 -3.49
C ILE A 251 11.18 40.71 -4.09
N ALA A 252 11.00 41.96 -3.62
CA ALA A 252 11.76 43.11 -4.11
C ALA A 252 13.27 43.03 -3.79
N ALA A 253 13.66 42.30 -2.75
CA ALA A 253 15.06 42.09 -2.39
C ALA A 253 15.75 40.99 -3.21
N TYR A 254 14.99 40.18 -3.97
CA TYR A 254 15.55 39.14 -4.82
C TYR A 254 16.26 39.75 -6.03
N ALA A 255 17.57 39.50 -6.13
CA ALA A 255 18.43 40.00 -7.21
C ALA A 255 18.92 38.89 -8.15
N GLY A 256 18.31 37.70 -8.09
CA GLY A 256 18.66 36.57 -8.94
C GLY A 256 18.03 36.66 -10.35
N PRO A 257 18.23 35.62 -11.18
CA PRO A 257 17.65 35.58 -12.51
C PRO A 257 16.12 35.68 -12.48
N GLY A 258 15.53 36.46 -13.40
CA GLY A 258 14.08 36.63 -13.46
C GLY A 258 13.49 37.53 -12.36
N ALA A 259 14.31 38.28 -11.62
CA ALA A 259 13.85 39.20 -10.57
C ALA A 259 12.77 40.18 -11.04
N ASP A 260 12.96 40.82 -12.20
CA ASP A 260 11.98 41.76 -12.76
C ASP A 260 10.64 41.09 -13.05
N ARG A 261 10.67 39.87 -13.60
CA ARG A 261 9.48 39.07 -13.89
C ARG A 261 8.77 38.63 -12.61
N LEU A 262 9.54 38.24 -11.58
CA LEU A 262 8.99 37.87 -10.28
C LEU A 262 8.37 39.07 -9.57
N ALA A 263 8.98 40.26 -9.65
CA ALA A 263 8.43 41.49 -9.12
C ALA A 263 7.14 41.91 -9.85
N ALA A 264 7.11 41.82 -11.18
CA ALA A 264 5.91 42.07 -11.97
C ALA A 264 4.77 41.10 -11.60
N ALA A 265 5.10 39.80 -11.48
CA ALA A 265 4.16 38.79 -11.02
C ALA A 265 3.63 39.10 -9.63
N LYS A 266 4.49 39.42 -8.67
CA LYS A 266 4.08 39.79 -7.31
C LYS A 266 3.13 40.99 -7.27
N ALA A 267 3.34 41.99 -8.12
CA ALA A 267 2.47 43.14 -8.23
C ALA A 267 1.09 42.79 -8.83
N ALA A 268 1.01 41.75 -9.67
CA ALA A 268 -0.20 41.37 -10.40
C ALA A 268 -1.07 40.34 -9.65
N VAL A 269 -0.48 39.41 -8.90
CA VAL A 269 -1.19 38.24 -8.32
C VAL A 269 -2.38 38.60 -7.41
N ALA A 270 -2.35 39.76 -6.75
CA ALA A 270 -3.47 40.20 -5.91
C ALA A 270 -4.75 40.50 -6.70
N GLY A 271 -4.62 40.75 -8.02
CA GLY A 271 -5.75 40.99 -8.93
C GLY A 271 -6.15 39.77 -9.76
N PHE A 272 -5.54 38.60 -9.53
CA PHE A 272 -5.85 37.40 -10.30
C PHE A 272 -7.25 36.88 -9.95
N GLU A 273 -7.93 36.32 -10.94
CA GLU A 273 -9.12 35.52 -10.74
C GLU A 273 -8.76 34.26 -9.96
N THR A 274 -9.55 33.96 -8.93
CA THR A 274 -9.34 32.84 -8.02
C THR A 274 -10.56 31.96 -7.96
N ALA A 275 -10.35 30.65 -7.87
CA ALA A 275 -11.39 29.68 -7.56
C ALA A 275 -10.95 28.81 -6.38
N THR A 276 -11.90 28.42 -5.53
CA THR A 276 -11.59 27.49 -4.44
C THR A 276 -11.43 26.08 -5.01
N ARG A 277 -10.46 25.30 -4.51
CA ARG A 277 -10.28 23.91 -4.96
C ARG A 277 -11.50 23.06 -4.69
N LYS A 278 -12.20 23.31 -3.58
CA LYS A 278 -13.47 22.67 -3.25
C LYS A 278 -14.51 22.84 -4.37
N ASP A 279 -14.75 24.07 -4.80
CA ASP A 279 -15.74 24.35 -5.84
C ASP A 279 -15.34 23.71 -7.17
N GLN A 280 -14.06 23.78 -7.53
CA GLN A 280 -13.56 23.16 -8.76
C GLN A 280 -13.70 21.63 -8.77
N PHE A 281 -13.45 20.96 -7.64
CA PHE A 281 -13.66 19.53 -7.53
C PHE A 281 -15.14 19.15 -7.63
N ILE A 282 -16.02 19.89 -6.95
CA ILE A 282 -17.47 19.66 -7.01
C ILE A 282 -18.04 19.94 -8.42
N GLU A 283 -17.52 20.96 -9.11
CA GLU A 283 -17.88 21.24 -10.51
C GLU A 283 -17.41 20.13 -11.45
N ALA A 284 -16.22 19.56 -11.20
CA ALA A 284 -15.70 18.45 -11.98
C ALA A 284 -16.51 17.15 -11.79
N ASP A 285 -16.94 16.88 -10.56
CA ASP A 285 -17.86 15.80 -10.20
C ASP A 285 -18.57 16.09 -8.88
N GLU A 286 -19.91 16.07 -8.91
CA GLU A 286 -20.76 16.37 -7.75
C GLU A 286 -20.55 15.39 -6.58
N ASP A 287 -20.05 14.17 -6.86
CA ASP A 287 -19.75 13.17 -5.84
C ASP A 287 -18.69 13.66 -4.82
N TRP A 288 -17.84 14.66 -5.16
CA TRP A 288 -16.93 15.25 -4.17
C TRP A 288 -17.63 16.01 -3.04
N ALA A 289 -18.92 16.32 -3.19
CA ALA A 289 -19.77 16.86 -2.14
C ALA A 289 -20.36 15.78 -1.20
N ASP A 290 -20.16 14.50 -1.52
CA ASP A 290 -20.61 13.37 -0.70
C ASP A 290 -19.58 13.08 0.41
N LEU A 291 -20.03 13.08 1.66
CA LEU A 291 -19.21 12.75 2.83
C LEU A 291 -18.70 11.32 2.80
N ASP A 292 -19.45 10.39 2.21
CA ASP A 292 -19.08 8.98 2.18
C ASP A 292 -17.84 8.74 1.33
N ILE A 293 -17.59 9.57 0.31
CA ILE A 293 -16.35 9.56 -0.48
C ILE A 293 -15.15 9.89 0.43
N TRP A 294 -15.26 10.96 1.21
CA TRP A 294 -14.20 11.41 2.12
C TRP A 294 -13.98 10.43 3.27
N ARG A 295 -15.06 9.87 3.82
CA ARG A 295 -14.98 8.80 4.84
C ARG A 295 -14.26 7.57 4.29
N THR A 296 -14.58 7.15 3.08
CA THR A 296 -13.90 6.02 2.43
C THR A 296 -12.40 6.32 2.25
N ILE A 297 -12.04 7.49 1.74
CA ILE A 297 -10.62 7.87 1.62
C ILE A 297 -9.94 7.84 2.99
N ARG A 298 -10.57 8.41 4.03
CA ARG A 298 -10.08 8.46 5.41
C ARG A 298 -9.89 7.07 6.02
N VAL A 299 -10.87 6.19 5.89
CA VAL A 299 -10.84 4.81 6.44
C VAL A 299 -9.70 3.99 5.84
N TYR A 300 -9.39 4.19 4.56
CA TYR A 300 -8.32 3.48 3.86
C TYR A 300 -6.99 4.25 3.80
N SER A 301 -6.90 5.41 4.45
CA SER A 301 -5.67 6.21 4.58
C SER A 301 -4.57 5.58 5.45
N PRO A 302 -4.85 4.82 6.54
CA PRO A 302 -3.80 4.25 7.37
C PRO A 302 -2.96 3.21 6.62
N ARG A 303 -1.64 3.17 6.90
CA ARG A 303 -0.70 2.20 6.30
C ARG A 303 -1.05 0.73 6.56
N TYR A 304 -1.83 0.48 7.61
CA TYR A 304 -2.31 -0.85 8.00
C TYR A 304 -3.84 -0.82 8.11
N THR A 305 -4.54 -1.71 7.41
CA THR A 305 -6.00 -1.82 7.50
C THR A 305 -6.44 -3.22 7.93
N PRO A 306 -7.25 -3.38 8.99
CA PRO A 306 -7.78 -4.70 9.36
C PRO A 306 -8.81 -5.25 8.35
N GLY A 307 -9.24 -4.43 7.36
CA GLY A 307 -10.30 -4.77 6.41
C GLY A 307 -10.11 -6.11 5.69
N TYR A 308 -8.88 -6.47 5.34
CA TYR A 308 -8.59 -7.75 4.68
C TYR A 308 -8.85 -8.97 5.56
N PHE A 309 -8.60 -8.87 6.87
CA PHE A 309 -8.93 -9.94 7.81
C PHE A 309 -10.42 -10.01 8.08
N LEU A 310 -11.09 -8.86 8.14
CA LEU A 310 -12.54 -8.80 8.30
C LEU A 310 -13.24 -9.52 7.15
N ASN A 311 -12.75 -9.35 5.91
CA ASN A 311 -13.27 -10.05 4.75
C ASN A 311 -13.26 -11.58 4.90
N ALA A 312 -12.25 -12.15 5.56
CA ALA A 312 -12.13 -13.61 5.75
C ALA A 312 -13.17 -14.18 6.73
N VAL A 313 -13.79 -13.34 7.54
CA VAL A 313 -14.81 -13.69 8.54
C VAL A 313 -16.17 -13.06 8.22
N ASP A 314 -16.42 -12.77 6.94
CA ASP A 314 -17.66 -12.19 6.43
C ASP A 314 -18.00 -10.81 7.05
N MET A 315 -16.99 -10.06 7.50
CA MET A 315 -17.07 -8.69 7.97
C MET A 315 -16.42 -7.72 6.97
N GLN A 316 -16.73 -6.43 7.08
CA GLN A 316 -16.15 -5.37 6.28
C GLN A 316 -15.85 -4.15 7.15
N LEU A 317 -14.86 -3.37 6.75
CA LEU A 317 -14.58 -2.07 7.36
C LEU A 317 -15.33 -1.01 6.57
N GLY A 318 -16.46 -0.56 7.10
CA GLY A 318 -17.24 0.54 6.55
C GLY A 318 -16.79 1.89 7.11
N ALA A 319 -17.43 2.96 6.62
CA ALA A 319 -17.24 4.32 7.11
C ALA A 319 -17.44 4.44 8.63
N ASP A 320 -18.46 3.76 9.17
CA ASP A 320 -18.81 3.77 10.60
C ASP A 320 -18.07 2.69 11.43
N GLY A 321 -17.07 2.04 10.83
CA GLY A 321 -16.28 0.97 11.46
C GLY A 321 -16.64 -0.44 11.01
N ILE A 322 -16.42 -1.42 11.89
CA ILE A 322 -16.54 -2.84 11.55
C ILE A 322 -18.01 -3.25 11.48
N THR A 323 -18.47 -3.65 10.30
CA THR A 323 -19.84 -4.10 10.06
C THR A 323 -19.87 -5.49 9.42
N ALA A 324 -20.97 -6.22 9.59
CA ALA A 324 -21.16 -7.48 8.89
C ALA A 324 -21.44 -7.20 7.40
N LYS A 325 -20.93 -8.06 6.52
CA LYS A 325 -21.26 -7.95 5.09
C LYS A 325 -22.76 -8.20 4.86
N PRO A 326 -23.33 -7.67 3.76
CA PRO A 326 -24.65 -8.07 3.30
C PRO A 326 -24.82 -9.60 3.21
N GLU A 327 -26.00 -10.13 3.54
CA GLU A 327 -26.24 -11.58 3.67
C GLU A 327 -25.88 -12.37 2.40
N ASP A 328 -26.00 -11.78 1.23
CA ASP A 328 -25.64 -12.34 -0.07
C ASP A 328 -24.12 -12.51 -0.27
N GLN A 329 -23.30 -11.81 0.51
CA GLN A 329 -21.84 -11.82 0.44
C GLN A 329 -21.17 -12.58 1.61
N GLN A 330 -21.94 -13.06 2.60
CA GLN A 330 -21.43 -13.82 3.75
C GLN A 330 -21.18 -15.31 3.41
N ILE A 331 -20.15 -15.57 2.61
CA ILE A 331 -19.89 -16.91 2.06
C ILE A 331 -18.76 -17.63 2.80
N TYR A 332 -17.77 -16.91 3.31
CA TYR A 332 -16.50 -17.49 3.75
C TYR A 332 -16.65 -18.31 5.03
N LEU A 333 -17.31 -17.77 6.05
CA LEU A 333 -17.49 -18.44 7.34
C LEU A 333 -18.39 -19.67 7.20
N MET A 334 -19.41 -19.59 6.34
CA MET A 334 -20.27 -20.73 6.02
C MET A 334 -19.46 -21.87 5.38
N LEU A 335 -18.65 -21.56 4.35
CA LEU A 335 -17.81 -22.55 3.68
C LEU A 335 -16.76 -23.15 4.61
N PHE A 336 -16.12 -22.31 5.43
CA PHE A 336 -15.13 -22.75 6.41
C PHE A 336 -15.74 -23.71 7.42
N ARG A 337 -16.90 -23.36 8.01
CA ARG A 337 -17.61 -24.23 8.95
C ARG A 337 -18.03 -25.56 8.32
N ARG A 338 -18.54 -25.54 7.08
CA ARG A 338 -18.90 -26.77 6.35
C ARG A 338 -17.69 -27.67 6.14
N THR A 339 -16.56 -27.10 5.72
CA THR A 339 -15.31 -27.83 5.49
C THR A 339 -14.76 -28.44 6.77
N LEU A 340 -14.77 -27.66 7.85
CA LEU A 340 -14.28 -28.09 9.16
C LEU A 340 -15.12 -29.24 9.73
N ILE A 341 -16.45 -29.14 9.66
CA ILE A 341 -17.35 -30.20 10.14
C ILE A 341 -17.16 -31.47 9.32
N MET A 342 -17.09 -31.36 7.99
CA MET A 342 -16.88 -32.52 7.11
C MET A 342 -15.54 -33.19 7.38
N SER A 343 -14.45 -32.43 7.49
CA SER A 343 -13.13 -33.01 7.78
C SER A 343 -13.09 -33.69 9.15
N LEU A 344 -13.65 -33.06 10.19
CA LEU A 344 -13.71 -33.63 11.54
C LEU A 344 -14.55 -34.91 11.58
N ALA A 345 -15.70 -34.91 10.90
CA ALA A 345 -16.57 -36.08 10.81
C ALA A 345 -15.90 -37.24 10.06
N ILE A 346 -15.18 -36.95 8.97
CA ILE A 346 -14.41 -37.96 8.23
C ILE A 346 -13.28 -38.51 9.10
N THR A 347 -12.50 -37.65 9.79
CA THR A 347 -11.43 -38.09 10.70
C THR A 347 -11.97 -38.96 11.81
N ALA A 348 -13.05 -38.57 12.48
CA ALA A 348 -13.68 -39.37 13.52
C ALA A 348 -14.15 -40.74 12.96
N SER A 349 -14.78 -40.74 11.79
CA SER A 349 -15.21 -41.98 11.12
C SER A 349 -14.03 -42.89 10.76
N CYS A 350 -12.93 -42.32 10.27
CA CYS A 350 -11.69 -43.05 9.98
C CYS A 350 -11.09 -43.68 11.24
N ILE A 351 -11.12 -42.99 12.38
CA ILE A 351 -10.63 -43.54 13.65
C ILE A 351 -11.54 -44.67 14.13
N VAL A 352 -12.86 -44.45 14.14
CA VAL A 352 -13.86 -45.41 14.62
C VAL A 352 -13.84 -46.70 13.79
N LEU A 353 -13.71 -46.59 12.46
CA LEU A 353 -13.70 -47.74 11.57
C LEU A 353 -12.29 -48.34 11.37
N GLY A 354 -11.27 -47.49 11.29
CA GLY A 354 -9.89 -47.90 11.01
C GLY A 354 -9.18 -48.51 12.21
N TYR A 355 -9.43 -48.04 13.43
CA TYR A 355 -8.77 -48.57 14.63
C TYR A 355 -9.09 -50.05 14.89
N PRO A 356 -10.36 -50.51 14.82
CA PRO A 356 -10.67 -51.94 14.94
C PRO A 356 -10.01 -52.79 13.85
N VAL A 357 -9.98 -52.30 12.61
CA VAL A 357 -9.33 -53.00 11.49
C VAL A 357 -7.82 -53.11 11.71
N ALA A 358 -7.17 -52.04 12.15
CA ALA A 358 -5.74 -52.04 12.46
C ALA A 358 -5.42 -52.98 13.63
N TRP A 359 -6.24 -52.98 14.68
CA TRP A 359 -6.10 -53.88 15.82
C TRP A 359 -6.29 -55.35 15.40
N LEU A 360 -7.27 -55.63 14.53
CA LEU A 360 -7.50 -56.98 14.00
C LEU A 360 -6.31 -57.45 13.17
N LEU A 361 -5.82 -56.61 12.25
CA LEU A 361 -4.64 -56.90 11.42
C LEU A 361 -3.39 -57.16 12.25
N ALA A 362 -3.21 -56.48 13.37
CA ALA A 362 -2.06 -56.67 14.27
C ALA A 362 -2.07 -58.02 15.01
N ASN A 363 -3.24 -58.64 15.18
CA ASN A 363 -3.40 -59.87 15.96
C ASN A 363 -3.67 -61.13 15.10
N LEU A 364 -3.83 -60.99 13.78
CA LEU A 364 -4.12 -62.12 12.88
C LEU A 364 -2.85 -62.81 12.34
N PRO A 365 -2.95 -64.10 11.94
CA PRO A 365 -1.87 -64.80 11.26
C PRO A 365 -1.50 -64.13 9.93
N MET A 366 -0.20 -64.11 9.60
CA MET A 366 0.42 -63.33 8.50
C MET A 366 -0.27 -63.47 7.12
N ARG A 367 -0.82 -64.65 6.80
CA ARG A 367 -1.53 -64.88 5.52
C ARG A 367 -2.86 -64.13 5.42
N SER A 368 -3.68 -64.18 6.48
CA SER A 368 -4.98 -63.51 6.54
C SER A 368 -4.84 -62.00 6.65
N ALA A 369 -3.80 -61.54 7.36
CA ALA A 369 -3.48 -60.12 7.47
C ALA A 369 -3.08 -59.51 6.10
N ASN A 370 -2.25 -60.20 5.32
CA ASN A 370 -1.86 -59.73 3.98
C ASN A 370 -3.06 -59.62 3.01
N LEU A 371 -4.01 -60.56 3.07
CA LEU A 371 -5.22 -60.50 2.24
C LEU A 371 -6.09 -59.28 2.61
N LEU A 372 -6.32 -59.05 3.90
CA LEU A 372 -7.08 -57.90 4.40
C LEU A 372 -6.38 -56.56 4.06
N MET A 373 -5.05 -56.52 4.14
CA MET A 373 -4.26 -55.34 3.74
C MET A 373 -4.47 -54.97 2.27
N ILE A 374 -4.47 -55.96 1.37
CA ILE A 374 -4.75 -55.75 -0.06
C ILE A 374 -6.17 -55.18 -0.25
N LEU A 375 -7.16 -55.73 0.46
CA LEU A 375 -8.56 -55.31 0.36
C LEU A 375 -8.78 -53.85 0.80
N VAL A 376 -8.04 -53.41 1.82
CA VAL A 376 -8.05 -52.01 2.30
C VAL A 376 -7.35 -51.07 1.32
N LEU A 377 -6.27 -51.51 0.68
CA LEU A 377 -5.51 -50.69 -0.27
C LEU A 377 -6.17 -50.59 -1.64
N LEU A 378 -6.95 -51.58 -2.06
CA LEU A 378 -7.63 -51.61 -3.36
C LEU A 378 -8.37 -50.29 -3.72
N PRO A 379 -9.19 -49.69 -2.84
CA PRO A 379 -9.84 -48.40 -3.14
C PRO A 379 -8.89 -47.21 -3.35
N PHE A 380 -7.65 -47.28 -2.84
CA PHE A 380 -6.64 -46.25 -3.13
C PHE A 380 -6.16 -46.29 -4.58
N TRP A 381 -6.19 -47.46 -5.21
CA TRP A 381 -5.78 -47.68 -6.61
C TRP A 381 -6.89 -47.30 -7.60
N THR A 382 -8.08 -46.96 -7.11
CA THR A 382 -9.21 -46.50 -7.92
C THR A 382 -9.28 -44.97 -7.99
N SER A 383 -9.41 -44.46 -9.22
CA SER A 383 -9.51 -43.01 -9.48
C SER A 383 -10.65 -42.36 -8.70
N LEU A 384 -10.43 -41.13 -8.21
CA LEU A 384 -11.43 -40.33 -7.50
C LEU A 384 -12.70 -40.13 -8.33
N LEU A 385 -12.56 -39.95 -9.66
CA LEU A 385 -13.70 -39.78 -10.58
C LEU A 385 -14.59 -41.02 -10.62
N VAL A 386 -14.01 -42.21 -10.68
CA VAL A 386 -14.77 -43.47 -10.70
C VAL A 386 -15.50 -43.67 -9.38
N ARG A 387 -14.82 -43.42 -8.24
CA ARG A 387 -15.43 -43.51 -6.91
C ARG A 387 -16.59 -42.53 -6.76
N THR A 388 -16.39 -41.25 -7.06
CA THR A 388 -17.43 -40.22 -6.93
C THR A 388 -18.62 -40.47 -7.86
N SER A 389 -18.39 -40.94 -9.09
CA SER A 389 -19.44 -41.30 -10.03
C SER A 389 -20.24 -42.53 -9.58
N ALA A 390 -19.57 -43.57 -9.08
CA ALA A 390 -20.24 -44.77 -8.56
C ALA A 390 -21.15 -44.46 -7.36
N TRP A 391 -20.68 -43.62 -6.43
CA TRP A 391 -21.50 -43.15 -5.30
C TRP A 391 -22.71 -42.35 -5.75
N LYS A 392 -22.56 -41.47 -6.75
CA LYS A 392 -23.67 -40.71 -7.31
C LYS A 392 -24.73 -41.64 -7.91
N VAL A 393 -24.32 -42.65 -8.68
CA VAL A 393 -25.24 -43.63 -9.29
C VAL A 393 -25.92 -44.52 -8.24
N MET A 394 -25.24 -44.83 -7.13
CA MET A 394 -25.84 -45.62 -6.03
C MET A 394 -26.80 -44.85 -5.13
N LEU A 395 -26.63 -43.52 -5.02
CA LEU A 395 -27.42 -42.65 -4.14
C LEU A 395 -28.53 -41.87 -4.87
N GLN A 396 -28.47 -41.79 -6.20
CA GLN A 396 -29.61 -41.42 -7.05
C GLN A 396 -30.59 -42.58 -7.13
#